data_AF-A0A2T6AQL0-F1
#
_entry.id   AF-A0A2T6AQL0-F1
#
_cell.length_a   1.000
_cell.length_b   1.000
_cell.length_c   1.000
_cell.angle_alpha   90.00
_cell.angle_beta   90.00
_cell.angle_gamma   90.00
#
_symmetry.space_group_name_H-M   'P 1'
#
loop_
_entity.id
_entity.type
_entity.pdbx_description
1 polymer ?
#
loop_
_entity_poly.entity_id
_entity_poly.type
_entity_poly.pdbx_seq_one_letter_code
_entity_poly.pdbx_strand_id
1 'polypeptide(L)'
;MSVSSDIVATYRGPGAVMRRRLGDGAREDRALAYLMGGCVLMFVARWPVLARESHLQGTDLQMELGGTLLGVVFILPLILYGLAFVGQLVMRALGRPVGAYPARLALFWALLASTPLALLHGLTGGFVGPGAARDIVGVLWFAAFLWFWVSALRAAAEERPA
;
A
#
# COMPACT_ATOMS: atom_id res chain seq x y z
N MET A 1 -5.75 -13.74 12.94
CA MET A 1 -4.95 -14.44 11.91
C MET A 1 -3.60 -13.75 11.78
N SER A 2 -2.59 -14.45 11.28
CA SER A 2 -1.28 -13.82 10.97
C SER A 2 -1.44 -12.82 9.82
N VAL A 3 -0.60 -11.78 9.81
CA VAL A 3 -0.62 -10.74 8.77
C VAL A 3 -0.45 -11.34 7.38
N SER A 4 0.44 -12.32 7.21
CA SER A 4 0.67 -13.00 5.93
C SER A 4 -0.57 -13.75 5.40
N SER A 5 -1.29 -14.46 6.27
CA SER A 5 -2.54 -15.13 5.90
C SER A 5 -3.61 -14.11 5.48
N ASP A 6 -3.69 -12.99 6.19
CA ASP A 6 -4.62 -11.91 5.86
C ASP A 6 -4.28 -11.22 4.53
N ILE A 7 -3.00 -11.10 4.16
CA ILE A 7 -2.59 -10.61 2.84
C ILE A 7 -3.18 -11.52 1.76
N VAL A 8 -2.99 -12.84 1.86
CA VAL A 8 -3.53 -13.80 0.87
C VAL A 8 -5.06 -13.76 0.83
N ALA A 9 -5.71 -13.66 1.99
CA ALA A 9 -7.17 -13.52 2.07
C ALA A 9 -7.68 -12.24 1.40
N THR A 10 -6.90 -11.16 1.40
CA THR A 10 -7.26 -9.87 0.79
C THR A 10 -7.42 -9.99 -0.73
N TYR A 11 -6.69 -10.89 -1.39
CA TYR A 11 -6.87 -11.16 -2.83
C TYR A 11 -8.21 -11.82 -3.17
N ARG A 12 -8.83 -12.53 -2.22
CA ARG A 12 -10.14 -13.17 -2.41
C ARG A 12 -11.31 -12.30 -1.93
N GLY A 13 -11.11 -11.52 -0.87
CA GLY A 13 -12.20 -10.80 -0.21
C GLY A 13 -11.70 -9.64 0.67
N PRO A 14 -11.24 -8.53 0.07
CA PRO A 14 -10.64 -7.42 0.82
C PRO A 14 -11.62 -6.78 1.81
N GLY A 15 -12.90 -6.65 1.45
CA GLY A 15 -13.92 -6.12 2.35
C GLY A 15 -14.22 -7.03 3.56
N ALA A 16 -14.06 -8.35 3.42
CA ALA A 16 -14.23 -9.28 4.55
C ALA A 16 -13.05 -9.20 5.53
N VAL A 17 -11.83 -9.00 5.01
CA VAL A 17 -10.65 -8.74 5.86
C VAL A 17 -10.81 -7.41 6.59
N MET A 18 -11.31 -6.37 5.92
CA MET A 18 -11.53 -5.07 6.56
C MET A 18 -12.53 -5.15 7.71
N ARG A 19 -13.71 -5.74 7.51
CA ARG A 19 -14.72 -5.88 8.57
C ARG A 19 -14.18 -6.61 9.79
N ARG A 20 -13.44 -7.70 9.57
CA ARG A 20 -12.78 -8.42 10.66
C ARG A 20 -11.80 -7.52 11.43
N ARG A 21 -10.98 -6.75 10.71
CA ARG A 21 -9.98 -5.84 11.32
C ARG A 21 -10.62 -4.71 12.12
N LEU A 22 -11.73 -4.17 11.66
CA LEU A 22 -12.48 -3.14 12.37
C LEU A 22 -13.20 -3.71 13.59
N GLY A 23 -13.70 -4.95 13.51
CA GLY A 23 -14.27 -5.69 14.64
C GLY A 23 -13.28 -6.00 15.77
N ASP A 24 -11.98 -6.02 15.51
CA ASP A 24 -10.92 -6.19 16.54
C ASP A 24 -10.73 -4.94 17.42
N GLY A 25 -11.48 -3.86 17.17
CA GLY A 25 -11.42 -2.59 17.89
C GLY A 25 -10.42 -1.59 17.32
N ALA A 26 -10.67 -0.30 17.57
CA ALA A 26 -9.84 0.78 17.04
C ALA A 26 -8.45 0.80 17.70
N ARG A 27 -7.43 0.58 16.88
CA ARG A 27 -6.03 0.47 17.27
C ARG A 27 -5.13 1.20 16.28
N GLU A 28 -4.80 2.44 16.61
CA GLU A 28 -3.99 3.32 15.75
C GLU A 28 -2.54 2.83 15.63
N ASP A 29 -2.03 2.19 16.69
CA ASP A 29 -0.73 1.51 16.71
C ASP A 29 -0.61 0.46 15.58
N ARG A 30 -1.66 -0.33 15.36
CA ARG A 30 -1.70 -1.31 14.27
C ARG A 30 -1.77 -0.67 12.88
N ALA A 31 -2.54 0.40 12.74
CA ALA A 31 -2.64 1.13 11.47
C ALA A 31 -1.26 1.70 11.06
N LEU A 32 -0.55 2.31 12.02
CA LEU A 32 0.82 2.77 11.82
C LEU A 32 1.78 1.62 11.49
N ALA A 33 1.68 0.49 12.17
CA ALA A 33 2.51 -0.68 11.86
C ALA A 33 2.30 -1.18 10.42
N TYR A 34 1.06 -1.16 9.90
CA TYR A 34 0.79 -1.52 8.51
C TYR A 34 1.33 -0.51 7.52
N LEU A 35 1.20 0.79 7.82
CA LEU A 35 1.76 1.87 7.02
C LEU A 35 3.27 1.73 6.91
N MET A 36 3.96 1.64 8.05
CA MET A 36 5.41 1.53 8.10
C MET A 36 5.90 0.23 7.46
N GLY A 37 5.21 -0.89 7.69
CA GLY A 37 5.51 -2.16 7.03
C GLY A 37 5.35 -2.07 5.51
N GLY A 38 4.29 -1.43 5.02
CA GLY A 38 4.07 -1.18 3.60
C GLY A 38 5.17 -0.30 3.01
N CYS A 39 5.55 0.79 3.68
CA CYS A 39 6.64 1.67 3.28
C CYS A 39 7.98 0.93 3.20
N VAL A 40 8.35 0.16 4.23
CA VAL A 40 9.61 -0.62 4.22
C VAL A 40 9.62 -1.64 3.07
N LEU A 41 8.52 -2.34 2.84
CA LEU A 41 8.43 -3.30 1.72
C LEU A 41 8.48 -2.60 0.35
N MET A 42 7.90 -1.40 0.23
CA MET A 42 8.02 -0.57 -0.97
C MET A 42 9.45 -0.09 -1.21
N PHE A 43 10.19 0.24 -0.14
CA PHE A 43 11.61 0.57 -0.23
C PHE A 43 12.41 -0.63 -0.72
N VAL A 44 12.21 -1.82 -0.14
CA VAL A 44 12.85 -3.07 -0.60
C VAL A 44 12.50 -3.37 -2.06
N ALA A 45 11.24 -3.15 -2.47
CA ALA A 45 10.83 -3.33 -3.87
C ALA A 45 11.58 -2.41 -4.84
N ARG A 46 12.08 -1.25 -4.41
CA ARG A 46 12.82 -0.32 -5.28
C ARG A 46 14.28 -0.73 -5.50
N TRP A 47 14.87 -1.52 -4.60
CA TRP A 47 16.29 -1.87 -4.64
C TRP A 47 16.76 -2.46 -5.98
N PRO A 48 16.07 -3.43 -6.59
CA PRO A 48 16.57 -4.05 -7.82
C PRO A 48 16.66 -3.05 -8.98
N VAL A 49 15.70 -2.12 -9.07
CA VAL A 49 15.66 -1.08 -10.10
C VAL A 49 16.79 -0.07 -9.88
N LEU A 50 16.94 0.42 -8.66
CA LEU A 50 18.00 1.38 -8.30
C LEU A 50 19.39 0.78 -8.51
N ALA A 51 19.61 -0.46 -8.11
CA ALA A 51 20.88 -1.15 -8.32
C ALA A 51 21.24 -1.26 -9.82
N ARG A 52 20.25 -1.56 -10.67
CA ARG A 52 20.44 -1.59 -12.12
C ARG A 52 20.77 -0.20 -12.67
N GLU A 53 20.00 0.80 -12.30
CA GLU A 53 20.16 2.18 -12.79
C GLU A 53 21.51 2.76 -12.38
N SER A 54 21.90 2.60 -11.10
CA SER A 54 23.21 3.05 -10.62
C SER A 54 24.36 2.33 -11.32
N HIS A 55 24.23 1.03 -11.59
CA HIS A 55 25.25 0.29 -12.32
C HIS A 55 25.39 0.77 -13.78
N LEU A 56 24.29 1.08 -14.46
CA LEU A 56 24.31 1.54 -15.85
C LEU A 56 24.77 3.00 -16.00
N GLN A 57 24.45 3.86 -15.03
CA GLN A 57 24.75 5.29 -15.07
C GLN A 57 26.06 5.65 -14.37
N GLY A 58 26.66 4.71 -13.63
CA GLY A 58 27.87 4.95 -12.84
C GLY A 58 27.62 5.86 -11.62
N THR A 59 26.38 5.94 -11.13
CA THR A 59 26.03 6.73 -9.94
C THR A 59 26.24 5.92 -8.65
N ASP A 60 26.33 6.62 -7.52
CA ASP A 60 26.47 5.99 -6.21
C ASP A 60 25.13 5.42 -5.72
N LEU A 61 25.08 4.10 -5.54
CA LEU A 61 23.87 3.40 -5.10
C LEU A 61 23.44 3.80 -3.67
N GLN A 62 24.38 4.10 -2.77
CA GLN A 62 24.04 4.47 -1.40
C GLN A 62 23.32 5.81 -1.35
N MET A 63 23.71 6.75 -2.20
CA MET A 63 23.04 8.04 -2.36
C MET A 63 21.60 7.87 -2.86
N GLU A 64 21.38 7.05 -3.90
CA GLU A 64 20.05 6.76 -4.45
C GLU A 64 19.14 6.04 -3.44
N LEU A 65 19.69 5.06 -2.72
CA LEU A 65 18.99 4.36 -1.65
C LEU A 65 18.66 5.30 -0.49
N GLY A 66 19.57 6.21 -0.13
CA GLY A 66 19.33 7.22 0.90
C GLY A 66 18.17 8.17 0.55
N GLY A 67 18.15 8.67 -0.69
CA GLY A 67 17.05 9.50 -1.19
C GLY A 67 15.72 8.75 -1.22
N THR A 68 15.73 7.49 -1.67
CA THR A 68 14.54 6.65 -1.72
C THR A 68 14.02 6.31 -0.32
N LEU A 69 14.90 6.04 0.65
CA LEU A 69 14.54 5.80 2.04
C LEU A 69 13.83 7.02 2.62
N LEU A 70 14.38 8.22 2.42
CA LEU A 70 13.74 9.48 2.84
C LEU A 70 12.34 9.62 2.21
N GLY A 71 12.25 9.42 0.90
CA GLY A 71 10.99 9.52 0.16
C GLY A 71 9.93 8.52 0.63
N VAL A 72 10.30 7.26 0.83
CA VAL A 72 9.34 6.18 1.11
C VAL A 72 9.04 6.01 2.59
N VAL A 73 10.00 6.24 3.49
CA VAL A 73 9.82 6.01 4.93
C VAL A 73 9.41 7.27 5.67
N PHE A 74 9.76 8.46 5.17
CA PHE A 74 9.37 9.73 5.81
C PHE A 74 8.30 10.47 5.02
N ILE A 75 8.48 10.69 3.71
CA ILE A 75 7.56 11.54 2.93
C ILE A 75 6.26 10.80 2.58
N LEU A 76 6.35 9.56 2.10
CA LEU A 76 5.20 8.77 1.65
C LEU A 76 4.13 8.55 2.75
N PRO A 77 4.47 8.26 4.03
CA PRO A 77 3.48 8.22 5.10
C PRO A 77 2.63 9.49 5.19
N LEU A 78 3.25 10.67 5.12
CA LEU A 78 2.53 11.95 5.18
C LEU A 78 1.57 12.09 3.98
N ILE A 79 2.02 11.71 2.78
CA ILE A 79 1.17 11.70 1.58
C ILE A 79 -0.02 10.75 1.78
N LEU A 80 0.22 9.55 2.32
CA LEU A 80 -0.83 8.56 2.56
C LEU A 80 -1.84 9.02 3.63
N TYR A 81 -1.40 9.77 4.65
CA TYR A 81 -2.33 10.42 5.58
C TYR A 81 -3.23 11.43 4.87
N GLY A 82 -2.66 12.27 4.00
CA GLY A 82 -3.43 13.18 3.15
C GLY A 82 -4.40 12.44 2.24
N LEU A 83 -3.97 11.34 1.63
CA LEU A 83 -4.79 10.52 0.74
C LEU A 83 -5.93 9.81 1.49
N ALA A 84 -5.69 9.36 2.73
CA ALA A 84 -6.73 8.80 3.58
C ALA A 84 -7.81 9.84 3.91
N PHE A 85 -7.42 11.09 4.16
CA PHE A 85 -8.35 12.20 4.36
C PHE A 85 -9.15 12.51 3.09
N VAL A 86 -8.51 12.54 1.92
CA VAL A 86 -9.21 12.69 0.64
C VAL A 86 -10.20 11.55 0.41
N GLY A 87 -9.80 10.31 0.67
CA GLY A 87 -10.69 9.15 0.58
C GLY A 87 -11.91 9.27 1.51
N GLN A 88 -11.71 9.76 2.73
CA GLN A 88 -12.80 10.06 3.66
C GLN A 88 -13.76 11.13 3.10
N LEU A 89 -13.22 12.20 2.52
CA LEU A 89 -14.03 13.28 1.94
C LEU A 89 -14.84 12.79 0.74
N VAL A 90 -14.25 11.97 -0.13
CA VAL A 90 -14.96 11.35 -1.26
C VAL A 90 -16.11 10.49 -0.78
N MET A 91 -15.88 9.63 0.22
CA MET A 91 -16.93 8.78 0.79
C MET A 91 -18.06 9.60 1.43
N ARG A 92 -17.72 10.72 2.07
CA ARG A 92 -18.71 11.67 2.59
C ARG A 92 -19.52 12.33 1.47
N ALA A 93 -18.90 12.73 0.36
CA ALA A 93 -19.58 13.30 -0.80
C ALA A 93 -20.51 12.28 -1.49
N LEU A 94 -20.18 11.00 -1.43
CA LEU A 94 -21.01 9.89 -1.92
C LEU A 94 -22.15 9.50 -0.94
N GLY A 95 -22.36 10.25 0.15
CA GLY A 95 -23.42 9.96 1.13
C GLY A 95 -23.13 8.76 2.04
N ARG A 96 -21.90 8.27 2.07
CA ARG A 96 -21.46 7.10 2.85
C ARG A 96 -20.32 7.50 3.80
N PRO A 97 -20.60 8.28 4.87
CA PRO A 97 -19.55 8.81 5.73
C PRO A 97 -18.74 7.68 6.39
N VAL A 98 -17.42 7.81 6.38
CA VAL A 98 -16.48 6.89 7.03
C VAL A 98 -15.73 7.64 8.13
N GLY A 99 -15.49 6.99 9.26
CA GLY A 99 -14.65 7.54 10.32
C GLY A 99 -13.20 7.74 9.87
N ALA A 100 -12.45 8.62 10.54
CA ALA A 100 -11.06 8.87 10.18
C ALA A 100 -10.16 7.64 10.37
N TYR A 101 -10.39 6.87 11.44
CA TYR A 101 -9.65 5.63 11.71
C TYR A 101 -9.88 4.55 10.63
N PRO A 102 -11.13 4.14 10.32
CA PRO A 102 -11.37 3.15 9.26
C PRO A 102 -10.85 3.58 7.87
N ALA A 103 -10.92 4.86 7.54
CA ALA A 103 -10.40 5.39 6.28
C ALA A 103 -8.87 5.22 6.16
N ARG A 104 -8.12 5.53 7.23
CA ARG A 104 -6.67 5.30 7.30
C ARG A 104 -6.34 3.81 7.23
N LEU A 105 -7.03 3.00 8.04
CA LEU A 105 -6.82 1.56 8.09
C LEU A 105 -7.04 0.92 6.70
N ALA A 106 -8.05 1.35 5.96
CA ALA A 106 -8.33 0.88 4.59
C ALA A 106 -7.17 1.16 3.64
N LEU A 107 -6.62 2.37 3.66
CA LEU A 107 -5.51 2.72 2.80
C LEU A 107 -4.22 1.98 3.19
N PHE A 108 -3.90 1.96 4.48
CA PHE A 108 -2.64 1.38 4.98
C PHE A 108 -2.63 -0.15 4.81
N TRP A 109 -3.77 -0.79 5.04
CA TRP A 109 -3.93 -2.22 4.76
C TRP A 109 -3.82 -2.52 3.27
N ALA A 110 -4.47 -1.73 2.40
CA ALA A 110 -4.39 -1.92 0.95
C ALA A 110 -2.96 -1.79 0.43
N LEU A 111 -2.20 -0.80 0.93
CA LEU A 111 -0.78 -0.66 0.62
C LEU A 111 -0.02 -1.93 0.99
N LEU A 112 -0.11 -2.36 2.26
CA LEU A 112 0.60 -3.53 2.77
C LEU A 112 0.22 -4.81 2.00
N ALA A 113 -1.06 -5.03 1.73
CA ALA A 113 -1.54 -6.23 1.05
C ALA A 113 -1.14 -6.28 -0.43
N SER A 114 -0.90 -5.11 -1.05
CA SER A 114 -0.40 -5.01 -2.44
C SER A 114 1.11 -5.23 -2.57
N THR A 115 1.86 -5.28 -1.46
CA THR A 115 3.32 -5.38 -1.48
C THR A 115 3.89 -6.60 -2.22
N PRO A 116 3.26 -7.80 -2.26
CA PRO A 116 3.77 -8.90 -3.07
C PRO A 116 3.89 -8.55 -4.56
N LEU A 117 2.90 -7.82 -5.10
CA LEU A 117 2.92 -7.35 -6.49
C LEU A 117 3.91 -6.19 -6.67
N ALA A 118 4.05 -5.30 -5.68
CA ALA A 118 5.07 -4.25 -5.71
C ALA A 118 6.49 -4.82 -5.76
N LEU A 119 6.78 -5.83 -4.93
CA LEU A 119 8.05 -6.55 -4.93
C LEU A 119 8.31 -7.22 -6.27
N LEU A 120 7.30 -7.90 -6.84
CA LEU A 120 7.40 -8.51 -8.16
C LEU A 120 7.68 -7.46 -9.25
N HIS A 121 7.01 -6.31 -9.21
CA HIS A 121 7.25 -5.20 -10.14
C HIS A 121 8.70 -4.70 -10.03
N GLY A 122 9.20 -4.52 -8.81
CA GLY A 122 10.58 -4.15 -8.52
C GLY A 122 11.61 -5.13 -9.09
N LEU A 123 11.43 -6.42 -8.82
CA LEU A 123 12.28 -7.49 -9.34
C LEU A 123 12.26 -7.54 -10.87
N THR A 124 11.07 -7.43 -11.47
CA THR A 124 10.91 -7.43 -12.94
C THR A 124 11.64 -6.24 -13.54
N GLY A 125 11.48 -5.04 -12.97
CA GLY A 125 12.15 -3.84 -13.45
C GLY A 125 13.67 -3.87 -13.28
N GLY A 126 14.19 -4.46 -12.20
CA GLY A 126 15.64 -4.57 -11.97
C GLY A 126 16.32 -5.63 -12.84
N PHE A 127 15.76 -6.82 -12.92
CA PHE A 127 16.38 -7.93 -13.64
C PHE A 127 16.11 -7.90 -15.15
N VAL A 128 14.85 -7.73 -15.54
CA VAL A 128 14.47 -7.71 -16.98
C VAL A 128 14.78 -6.35 -17.59
N GLY A 129 14.53 -5.27 -16.85
CA GLY A 129 14.65 -3.90 -17.34
C GLY A 129 13.32 -3.31 -17.84
N PRO A 130 13.36 -2.19 -18.58
CA PRO A 130 12.14 -1.58 -19.14
C PRO A 130 11.52 -2.48 -20.22
N GLY A 131 10.19 -2.58 -20.22
CA GLY A 131 9.43 -3.33 -21.23
C GLY A 131 8.07 -3.81 -20.75
N ALA A 132 7.34 -4.49 -21.64
CA ALA A 132 5.95 -4.88 -21.42
C ALA A 132 5.74 -5.73 -20.15
N ALA A 133 6.70 -6.59 -19.78
CA ALA A 133 6.60 -7.40 -18.57
C ALA A 133 6.53 -6.54 -17.30
N ARG A 134 7.42 -5.54 -17.17
CA ARG A 134 7.41 -4.59 -16.06
C ARG A 134 6.08 -3.82 -16.03
N ASP A 135 5.64 -3.32 -17.18
CA ASP A 135 4.43 -2.49 -17.26
C ASP A 135 3.18 -3.29 -16.89
N ILE A 136 3.05 -4.53 -17.35
CA ILE A 136 1.95 -5.43 -16.99
C ILE A 136 1.91 -5.67 -15.48
N VAL A 137 3.04 -6.00 -14.86
CA VAL A 137 3.09 -6.19 -13.40
C VAL A 137 2.76 -4.89 -12.67
N GLY A 138 3.20 -3.74 -13.18
CA GLY A 138 2.88 -2.43 -12.62
C GLY A 138 1.37 -2.13 -12.66
N VAL A 139 0.72 -2.40 -13.79
CA VAL A 139 -0.74 -2.27 -13.94
C VAL A 139 -1.47 -3.23 -13.01
N LEU A 140 -1.05 -4.49 -12.93
CA LEU A 140 -1.65 -5.49 -12.04
C LEU A 140 -1.51 -5.07 -10.57
N TRP A 141 -0.34 -4.57 -10.18
CA TRP A 141 -0.10 -4.05 -8.84
C TRP A 141 -1.02 -2.87 -8.52
N PHE A 142 -1.07 -1.87 -9.40
CA PHE A 142 -1.90 -0.69 -9.22
C PHE A 142 -3.40 -1.03 -9.17
N ALA A 143 -3.87 -1.91 -10.06
CA ALA A 143 -5.24 -2.39 -10.09
C ALA A 143 -5.60 -3.15 -8.80
N ALA A 144 -4.71 -4.02 -8.31
CA ALA A 144 -4.91 -4.73 -7.04
C ALA A 144 -4.96 -3.76 -5.85
N PHE A 145 -4.05 -2.78 -5.78
CA PHE A 145 -4.07 -1.76 -4.75
C PHE A 145 -5.38 -0.96 -4.74
N LEU A 146 -5.82 -0.48 -5.91
CA LEU A 146 -7.09 0.24 -6.03
C LEU A 146 -8.28 -0.62 -5.64
N TRP A 147 -8.33 -1.87 -6.11
CA TRP A 147 -9.36 -2.82 -5.72
C TRP A 147 -9.40 -2.97 -4.20
N PHE A 148 -8.26 -3.25 -3.57
CA PHE A 148 -8.17 -3.47 -2.13
C PHE A 148 -8.63 -2.25 -1.36
N TRP A 149 -8.17 -1.07 -1.76
CA TRP A 149 -8.51 0.18 -1.09
C TRP A 149 -9.99 0.54 -1.22
N VAL A 150 -10.55 0.49 -2.42
CA VAL A 150 -11.97 0.82 -2.65
C VAL A 150 -12.88 -0.19 -1.95
N SER A 151 -12.56 -1.48 -2.01
CA SER A 151 -13.35 -2.52 -1.35
C SER A 151 -13.29 -2.39 0.17
N ALA A 152 -12.13 -2.04 0.72
CA ALA A 152 -11.95 -1.80 2.14
C ALA A 152 -12.69 -0.53 2.60
N LEU A 153 -12.64 0.57 1.84
CA LEU A 153 -13.40 1.79 2.14
C LEU A 153 -14.91 1.57 2.12
N ARG A 154 -15.41 0.80 1.13
CA ARG A 154 -16.84 0.46 1.06
C ARG A 154 -17.28 -0.36 2.27
N ALA A 155 -16.49 -1.36 2.64
CA ALA A 155 -16.74 -2.17 3.83
C ALA A 155 -16.70 -1.34 5.12
N ALA A 156 -15.73 -0.43 5.24
CA ALA A 156 -15.63 0.50 6.36
C ALA A 156 -16.81 1.49 6.47
N ALA A 157 -17.48 1.79 5.37
CA ALA A 157 -18.69 2.63 5.36
C ALA A 157 -19.97 1.89 5.75
N GLU A 158 -19.98 0.56 5.64
CA GLU A 158 -21.13 -0.29 5.98
C GLU A 158 -21.18 -0.60 7.48
N GLU A 159 -20.03 -0.62 8.14
CA GLU A 159 -19.94 -0.66 9.59
C GLU A 159 -20.29 0.72 10.16
N ARG A 160 -21.59 0.92 10.39
CA ARG A 160 -22.10 2.10 11.10
C ARG A 160 -21.36 2.27 12.43
N PRO A 161 -20.92 3.48 12.80
CA PRO A 161 -20.55 3.75 14.17
C PRO A 161 -21.78 3.49 15.05
N ALA A 162 -21.60 2.64 16.07
CA ALA A 162 -22.58 2.47 17.15
C ALA A 162 -22.73 3.78 17.94
#